data_AF-A0A1I7SVH2-F1
#
_entry.id   AF-A0A1I7SVH2-F1
#
_cell.length_a   1.000
_cell.length_b   1.000
_cell.length_c   1.000
_cell.angle_alpha   90.00
_cell.angle_beta   90.00
_cell.angle_gamma   90.00
#
_symmetry.space_group_name_H-M   'P 1'
#
loop_
_entity.id
_entity.type
_entity.pdbx_description
1 polymer ?
#
loop_
_entity_poly.entity_id
_entity_poly.type
_entity_poly.pdbx_seq_one_letter_code
_entity_poly.pdbx_strand_id
1 'polypeptide(L)'
;MDRNAADSLRSRQIAAVKQILNLNAPLSHSLAVEPVWKVLILDKYGSDIISPLIPVKNLRELGVTLHLTINSRRDSLPDVPAVYFVSPTDENIAIISDDLQKAMYDSFYLNMIWPIQRPQLEDLATAAVAGQVTPMVQKLVDQYLNYISLEDGLFSLRRYTKDSPFSFYAINNTSISPEEMDFLLDQVASSLFSVCVSLGVVPIIKCPKGNAAEEVAKRLDQKIRDNLRDARNNLFTNDNVRAGQFSLHRPVLVIADRSLDLPTMLHHTWTYQAMIHDVLDYDLNRIKMTDSQQRKKEYDVSSTDKLWFNFKGSPFPEVAEAIQSDLDAYRKNEEEIKKLKTSMGIQNAEDEAAVMLLDDATSKLQTAMGSLPELLEQKRLIDQHTNVATSLLENIKQRQLDVLFETEEKLLNGQYQEVNISEVFKALPNTVDALRLLLIAYLCNPNVTENEKREFKELLQQREIDQSALKFVECIKRATSLQLGTSDLHSGGGTKTLNMFGKLLSHSSRFVMEGVKNLVPKKHNLPVTKVRVWDFLNFCTVRTGFSTEK
;
A
#
# COMPACT_ATOMS: atom_id res chain seq x y z
N MET A 1 -19.22 9.38 8.83
CA MET A 1 -18.86 9.31 7.40
C MET A 1 -18.23 10.65 7.02
N ASP A 2 -16.91 10.69 6.92
CA ASP A 2 -16.19 11.90 6.54
C ASP A 2 -16.55 12.29 5.10
N ARG A 3 -16.89 13.56 4.87
CA ARG A 3 -17.12 14.12 3.52
C ARG A 3 -15.89 14.01 2.61
N ASN A 4 -14.71 13.71 3.15
CA ASN A 4 -13.45 13.55 2.43
C ASN A 4 -13.25 12.16 1.79
N ALA A 5 -14.03 11.14 2.15
CA ALA A 5 -13.86 9.80 1.58
C ALA A 5 -14.28 9.72 0.09
N ALA A 6 -15.06 10.69 -0.41
CA ALA A 6 -15.52 10.71 -1.79
C ALA A 6 -14.43 11.18 -2.79
N ASP A 7 -13.38 11.87 -2.32
CA ASP A 7 -12.39 12.53 -3.19
C ASP A 7 -10.94 12.24 -2.74
N SER A 8 -10.60 10.96 -2.61
CA SER A 8 -9.25 10.50 -2.26
C SER A 8 -8.36 10.32 -3.49
N LEU A 9 -7.05 10.26 -3.31
CA LEU A 9 -6.12 9.92 -4.40
C LEU A 9 -6.48 8.55 -5.03
N ARG A 10 -6.86 7.60 -4.18
CA ARG A 10 -7.28 6.25 -4.60
C ARG A 10 -8.58 6.30 -5.40
N SER A 11 -9.60 7.06 -4.98
CA SER A 11 -10.86 7.15 -5.71
C SER A 11 -10.67 7.76 -7.10
N ARG A 12 -9.80 8.78 -7.22
CA ARG A 12 -9.41 9.38 -8.49
C ARG A 12 -8.64 8.40 -9.39
N GLN A 13 -7.71 7.63 -8.82
CA GLN A 13 -7.00 6.59 -9.56
C GLN A 13 -7.96 5.50 -10.08
N ILE A 14 -8.91 5.04 -9.23
CA ILE A 14 -9.95 4.08 -9.62
C ILE A 14 -10.79 4.64 -10.77
N ALA A 15 -11.18 5.92 -10.71
CA ALA A 15 -11.96 6.56 -11.76
C ALA A 15 -11.20 6.60 -13.09
N ALA A 16 -9.91 6.96 -13.07
CA ALA A 16 -9.05 6.96 -14.26
C ALA A 16 -8.90 5.54 -14.85
N VAL A 17 -8.64 4.52 -14.02
CA VAL A 17 -8.56 3.13 -14.49
C VAL A 17 -9.90 2.65 -15.06
N LYS A 18 -11.03 2.98 -14.43
CA LYS A 18 -12.36 2.66 -14.97
C LYS A 18 -12.60 3.34 -16.32
N GLN A 19 -12.13 4.57 -16.51
CA GLN A 19 -12.21 5.27 -17.80
C GLN A 19 -11.34 4.58 -18.87
N ILE A 20 -10.13 4.14 -18.52
CA ILE A 20 -9.26 3.32 -19.41
C ILE A 20 -10.00 2.05 -19.83
N LEU A 21 -10.57 1.33 -18.86
CA LEU A 21 -11.34 0.11 -19.10
C LEU A 21 -12.63 0.39 -19.89
N ASN A 22 -13.14 1.62 -19.88
CA ASN A 22 -14.24 2.08 -20.72
C ASN A 22 -13.75 2.65 -22.06
N LEU A 23 -12.65 2.12 -22.62
CA LEU A 23 -12.12 2.53 -23.94
C LEU A 23 -11.79 4.03 -24.01
N ASN A 24 -11.35 4.61 -22.87
CA ASN A 24 -11.13 6.04 -22.63
C ASN A 24 -12.36 6.94 -22.76
N ALA A 25 -13.55 6.36 -22.96
CA ALA A 25 -14.80 7.11 -22.97
C ALA A 25 -15.23 7.50 -21.54
N PRO A 26 -15.85 8.68 -21.37
CA PRO A 26 -16.35 9.09 -20.06
C PRO A 26 -17.34 8.05 -19.51
N LEU A 27 -17.27 7.81 -18.20
CA LEU A 27 -18.19 6.90 -17.51
C LEU A 27 -19.57 7.55 -17.50
N SER A 28 -20.51 7.00 -18.28
CA SER A 28 -21.91 7.43 -18.23
C SER A 28 -22.57 6.92 -16.95
N HIS A 29 -23.36 7.77 -16.28
CA HIS A 29 -24.18 7.37 -15.12
C HIS A 29 -25.42 6.54 -15.52
N SER A 30 -25.61 6.25 -16.80
CA SER A 30 -26.73 5.44 -17.28
C SER A 30 -26.46 3.95 -17.05
N LEU A 31 -27.34 3.30 -16.29
CA LEU A 31 -27.33 1.87 -15.94
C LEU A 31 -27.51 0.90 -17.14
N ALA A 32 -27.59 1.41 -18.38
CA ALA A 32 -28.10 0.68 -19.54
C ALA A 32 -27.12 0.54 -20.72
N VAL A 33 -25.82 0.76 -20.53
CA VAL A 33 -24.83 0.45 -21.58
C VAL A 33 -24.18 -0.87 -21.25
N GLU A 34 -24.49 -1.91 -22.03
CA GLU A 34 -23.77 -3.18 -21.94
C GLU A 34 -22.29 -2.93 -22.22
N PRO A 35 -21.38 -3.39 -21.33
CA PRO A 35 -19.97 -3.16 -21.52
C PRO A 35 -19.49 -3.94 -22.75
N VAL A 36 -18.77 -3.26 -23.63
CA VAL A 36 -18.08 -3.91 -24.75
C VAL A 36 -17.08 -4.91 -24.18
N TRP A 37 -17.11 -6.16 -24.63
CA TRP A 37 -16.14 -7.18 -24.22
C TRP A 37 -14.77 -6.89 -24.82
N LYS A 38 -13.73 -6.90 -23.99
CA LYS A 38 -12.35 -6.56 -24.39
C LYS A 38 -11.31 -7.41 -23.67
N VAL A 39 -10.13 -7.47 -24.25
CA VAL A 39 -8.92 -8.02 -23.61
C VAL A 39 -8.14 -6.89 -22.96
N LEU A 40 -7.69 -7.10 -21.73
CA LEU A 40 -6.82 -6.19 -21.00
C LEU A 40 -5.38 -6.73 -21.04
N ILE A 41 -4.44 -5.94 -21.54
CA ILE A 41 -3.03 -6.31 -21.66
C ILE A 41 -2.23 -5.43 -20.70
N LEU A 42 -1.55 -6.07 -19.76
CA LEU A 42 -0.82 -5.41 -18.69
C LEU A 42 0.65 -5.82 -18.74
N ASP A 43 1.54 -4.91 -18.39
CA ASP A 43 2.86 -5.32 -17.93
C ASP A 43 2.82 -5.61 -16.42
N LYS A 44 3.98 -5.95 -15.85
CA LYS A 44 4.09 -6.23 -14.42
C LYS A 44 3.66 -5.02 -13.58
N TYR A 45 4.05 -3.81 -13.99
CA TYR A 45 3.78 -2.61 -13.21
C TYR A 45 2.32 -2.15 -13.29
N GLY A 46 1.69 -2.22 -14.46
CA GLY A 46 0.26 -2.00 -14.65
C GLY A 46 -0.58 -2.99 -13.84
N SER A 47 -0.13 -4.24 -13.72
CA SER A 47 -0.74 -5.25 -12.85
C SER A 47 -0.64 -4.86 -11.37
N ASP A 48 0.54 -4.40 -10.92
CA ASP A 48 0.76 -3.91 -9.56
C ASP A 48 -0.11 -2.68 -9.24
N ILE A 49 -0.40 -1.80 -10.23
CA ILE A 49 -1.29 -0.64 -10.09
C ILE A 49 -2.76 -1.06 -9.98
N ILE A 50 -3.25 -1.96 -10.84
CA ILE A 50 -4.67 -2.32 -10.90
C ILE A 50 -5.09 -3.24 -9.74
N SER A 51 -4.21 -4.16 -9.33
CA SER A 51 -4.47 -5.16 -8.29
C SER A 51 -5.13 -4.60 -7.02
N PRO A 52 -4.58 -3.56 -6.35
CA PRO A 52 -5.18 -3.02 -5.13
C PRO A 52 -6.44 -2.16 -5.37
N LEU A 53 -6.76 -1.82 -6.63
CA LEU A 53 -7.84 -0.90 -6.97
C LEU A 53 -9.13 -1.61 -7.39
N ILE A 54 -9.01 -2.65 -8.20
CA ILE A 54 -10.15 -3.36 -8.80
C ILE A 54 -9.98 -4.87 -8.62
N PRO A 55 -10.83 -5.52 -7.80
CA PRO A 55 -10.86 -6.97 -7.68
C PRO A 55 -11.15 -7.64 -9.03
N VAL A 56 -10.62 -8.85 -9.24
CA VAL A 56 -10.81 -9.62 -10.48
C VAL A 56 -12.28 -9.82 -10.81
N LYS A 57 -13.14 -10.01 -9.80
CA LYS A 57 -14.60 -10.11 -9.97
C LYS A 57 -15.17 -8.86 -10.68
N ASN A 58 -14.69 -7.68 -10.32
CA ASN A 58 -15.19 -6.41 -10.83
C ASN A 58 -14.63 -6.11 -12.23
N LEU A 59 -13.48 -6.66 -12.62
CA LEU A 59 -12.96 -6.52 -13.99
C LEU A 59 -13.93 -7.10 -15.02
N ARG A 60 -14.58 -8.23 -14.70
CA ARG A 60 -15.60 -8.84 -15.57
C ARG A 60 -16.83 -7.96 -15.74
N GLU A 61 -17.27 -7.30 -14.67
CA GLU A 61 -18.39 -6.34 -14.70
C GLU A 61 -18.05 -5.10 -15.56
N LEU A 62 -16.76 -4.80 -15.75
CA LEU A 62 -16.26 -3.73 -16.63
C LEU A 62 -16.00 -4.19 -18.08
N GLY A 63 -16.44 -5.40 -18.45
CA GLY A 63 -16.31 -5.95 -19.81
C GLY A 63 -14.94 -6.55 -20.11
N VAL A 64 -14.08 -6.82 -19.12
CA VAL A 64 -12.80 -7.50 -19.34
C VAL A 64 -13.00 -9.01 -19.31
N THR A 65 -12.83 -9.68 -20.46
CA THR A 65 -12.95 -11.14 -20.58
C THR A 65 -11.67 -11.84 -20.15
N LEU A 66 -10.53 -11.33 -20.62
CA LEU A 66 -9.19 -11.83 -20.35
C LEU A 66 -8.29 -10.68 -19.93
N HIS A 67 -7.47 -10.90 -18.90
CA HIS A 67 -6.35 -10.03 -18.57
C HIS A 67 -5.06 -10.83 -18.75
N LEU A 68 -4.17 -10.35 -19.60
CA LEU A 68 -2.96 -11.06 -20.03
C LEU A 68 -1.73 -10.20 -19.78
N THR A 69 -0.60 -10.84 -19.49
CA THR A 69 0.68 -10.14 -19.40
C THR A 69 1.23 -9.90 -20.80
N ILE A 70 1.76 -8.71 -21.07
CA ILE A 70 2.33 -8.36 -22.39
C ILE A 70 3.45 -9.32 -22.83
N ASN A 71 4.26 -9.78 -21.86
CA ASN A 71 5.37 -10.72 -22.09
C ASN A 71 4.94 -12.19 -22.20
N SER A 72 3.65 -12.52 -21.99
CA SER A 72 3.19 -13.89 -22.19
C SER A 72 2.94 -14.16 -23.67
N ARG A 73 3.00 -15.44 -24.06
CA ARG A 73 2.53 -15.86 -25.37
C ARG A 73 1.01 -15.63 -25.44
N ARG A 74 0.57 -14.84 -26.43
CA ARG A 74 -0.84 -14.46 -26.63
C ARG A 74 -1.30 -14.93 -28.00
N ASP A 75 -2.52 -15.45 -28.08
CA ASP A 75 -3.15 -15.83 -29.34
C ASP A 75 -3.83 -14.61 -29.99
N SER A 76 -3.92 -14.61 -31.32
CA SER A 76 -4.61 -13.56 -32.06
C SER A 76 -6.12 -13.65 -31.84
N LEU A 77 -6.75 -12.52 -31.54
CA LEU A 77 -8.17 -12.37 -31.27
C LEU A 77 -8.72 -11.22 -32.13
N PRO A 78 -8.81 -11.40 -33.47
CA PRO A 78 -9.07 -10.33 -34.42
C PRO A 78 -10.45 -9.70 -34.31
N ASP A 79 -11.40 -10.33 -33.61
CA ASP A 79 -12.76 -9.83 -33.40
C ASP A 79 -12.95 -9.14 -32.04
N VAL A 80 -11.87 -8.98 -31.25
CA VAL A 80 -11.96 -8.46 -29.88
C VAL A 80 -11.07 -7.23 -29.70
N PRO A 81 -11.60 -6.11 -29.16
CA PRO A 81 -10.80 -4.95 -28.78
C PRO A 81 -9.76 -5.28 -27.69
N ALA A 82 -8.58 -4.66 -27.80
CA ALA A 82 -7.51 -4.77 -26.82
C ALA A 82 -7.20 -3.42 -26.16
N VAL A 83 -7.23 -3.41 -24.83
CA VAL A 83 -6.81 -2.28 -23.98
C VAL A 83 -5.45 -2.60 -23.40
N TYR A 84 -4.43 -1.86 -23.82
CA TYR A 84 -3.09 -1.92 -23.24
C TYR A 84 -3.00 -0.90 -22.12
N PHE A 85 -2.57 -1.33 -20.93
CA PHE A 85 -2.16 -0.43 -19.85
C PHE A 85 -0.76 -0.84 -19.39
N VAL A 86 0.25 -0.19 -19.98
CA VAL A 86 1.65 -0.63 -19.89
C VAL A 86 2.62 0.54 -19.75
N SER A 87 3.82 0.23 -19.26
CA SER A 87 4.94 1.15 -19.25
C SER A 87 5.48 1.38 -20.66
N PRO A 88 5.81 2.61 -21.09
CA PRO A 88 6.49 2.87 -22.37
C PRO A 88 7.99 2.52 -22.29
N THR A 89 8.32 1.26 -22.01
CA THR A 89 9.68 0.73 -22.11
C THR A 89 9.94 0.23 -23.53
N ASP A 90 11.20 0.25 -23.98
CA ASP A 90 11.54 -0.19 -25.34
C ASP A 90 11.11 -1.65 -25.61
N GLU A 91 11.18 -2.51 -24.60
CA GLU A 91 10.67 -3.89 -24.67
C GLU A 91 9.15 -3.93 -24.95
N ASN A 92 8.36 -3.17 -24.17
CA ASN A 92 6.91 -3.13 -24.35
C ASN A 92 6.53 -2.51 -25.70
N ILE A 93 7.22 -1.46 -26.13
CA ILE A 93 6.98 -0.79 -27.41
C ILE A 93 7.30 -1.73 -28.58
N ALA A 94 8.38 -2.51 -28.50
CA ALA A 94 8.71 -3.52 -29.50
C ALA A 94 7.64 -4.61 -29.59
N ILE A 95 7.13 -5.09 -28.44
CA ILE A 95 6.06 -6.09 -28.41
C ILE A 95 4.76 -5.53 -29.00
N ILE A 96 4.35 -4.32 -28.62
CA ILE A 96 3.16 -3.67 -29.20
C ILE A 96 3.33 -3.49 -30.70
N SER A 97 4.52 -3.12 -31.16
CA SER A 97 4.83 -2.96 -32.58
C SER A 97 4.64 -4.27 -33.35
N ASP A 98 5.07 -5.40 -32.78
CA ASP A 98 4.85 -6.73 -33.35
C ASP A 98 3.36 -7.12 -33.35
N ASP A 99 2.64 -6.84 -32.26
CA ASP A 99 1.18 -7.08 -32.17
C ASP A 99 0.40 -6.28 -33.23
N LEU A 100 0.81 -5.04 -33.50
CA LEU A 100 0.24 -4.17 -34.55
C LEU A 100 0.55 -4.71 -35.95
N GLN A 101 1.79 -5.12 -36.20
CA GLN A 101 2.18 -5.71 -37.50
C GLN A 101 1.41 -6.99 -37.82
N LYS A 102 1.09 -7.78 -36.80
CA LYS A 102 0.33 -9.03 -36.92
C LYS A 102 -1.19 -8.85 -36.91
N ALA A 103 -1.69 -7.63 -36.72
CA ALA A 103 -3.11 -7.33 -36.58
C ALA A 103 -3.82 -8.26 -35.57
N MET A 104 -3.25 -8.38 -34.36
CA MET A 104 -3.71 -9.37 -33.38
C MET A 104 -5.12 -9.13 -32.81
N TYR A 105 -5.67 -7.92 -32.95
CA TYR A 105 -6.91 -7.50 -32.30
C TYR A 105 -7.74 -6.62 -33.24
N ASP A 106 -9.05 -6.55 -32.98
CA ASP A 106 -9.98 -5.71 -33.76
C ASP A 106 -9.63 -4.22 -33.68
N SER A 107 -9.31 -3.78 -32.45
CA SER A 107 -8.98 -2.38 -32.16
C SER A 107 -7.97 -2.28 -31.01
N PHE A 108 -7.10 -1.28 -31.09
CA PHE A 108 -6.00 -1.06 -30.15
C PHE A 108 -6.21 0.24 -29.37
N TYR A 109 -6.31 0.12 -28.05
CA TYR A 109 -6.37 1.23 -27.10
C TYR A 109 -5.10 1.25 -26.28
N LEU A 110 -4.15 2.08 -26.67
CA LEU A 110 -2.81 2.14 -26.09
C LEU A 110 -2.78 3.17 -24.95
N ASN A 111 -2.66 2.70 -23.71
CA ASN A 111 -2.59 3.56 -22.53
C ASN A 111 -1.23 3.41 -21.86
N MET A 112 -0.43 4.48 -21.94
CA MET A 112 0.90 4.52 -21.35
C MET A 112 0.82 5.01 -19.91
N ILE A 113 1.43 4.28 -18.98
CA ILE A 113 1.37 4.61 -17.55
C ILE A 113 1.99 6.00 -17.26
N TRP A 114 3.04 6.37 -18.01
CA TRP A 114 3.67 7.69 -18.02
C TRP A 114 3.96 8.12 -19.47
N PRO A 115 4.35 9.38 -19.72
CA PRO A 115 4.53 9.89 -21.08
C PRO A 115 5.51 9.09 -21.93
N ILE A 116 5.06 8.74 -23.15
CA ILE A 116 5.90 8.09 -24.17
C ILE A 116 6.87 9.09 -24.81
N GLN A 117 8.07 8.63 -25.17
CA GLN A 117 9.04 9.46 -25.88
C GLN A 117 8.75 9.53 -27.38
N ARG A 118 9.21 10.61 -28.03
CA ARG A 118 8.97 10.83 -29.47
C ARG A 118 9.46 9.69 -30.37
N PRO A 119 10.67 9.13 -30.20
CA PRO A 119 11.12 8.01 -31.03
C PRO A 119 10.23 6.77 -30.89
N GLN A 120 9.85 6.41 -29.67
CA GLN A 120 8.96 5.28 -29.40
C GLN A 120 7.58 5.45 -30.05
N LEU A 121 7.07 6.68 -30.11
CA LEU A 121 5.82 6.99 -30.83
C LEU A 121 5.96 6.78 -32.35
N GLU A 122 7.11 7.15 -32.92
CA GLU A 122 7.42 6.97 -34.34
C GLU A 122 7.55 5.48 -34.72
N ASP A 123 8.10 4.67 -33.82
CA ASP A 123 8.18 3.22 -33.98
C ASP A 123 6.77 2.59 -34.03
N LEU A 124 5.89 2.94 -33.08
CA LEU A 124 4.50 2.48 -33.07
C LEU A 124 3.74 2.89 -34.33
N ALA A 125 3.93 4.12 -34.80
CA ALA A 125 3.30 4.62 -36.02
C ALA A 125 3.77 3.84 -37.25
N THR A 126 5.07 3.58 -37.35
CA THR A 126 5.67 2.79 -38.44
C THR A 126 5.14 1.36 -38.44
N ALA A 127 5.04 0.74 -37.26
CA ALA A 127 4.51 -0.60 -37.09
C ALA A 127 3.02 -0.69 -37.47
N ALA A 128 2.20 0.29 -37.08
CA ALA A 128 0.79 0.34 -37.44
C ALA A 128 0.57 0.47 -38.95
N VAL A 129 1.43 1.24 -39.64
CA VAL A 129 1.39 1.35 -41.11
C VAL A 129 1.81 0.02 -41.77
N ALA A 130 2.87 -0.62 -41.27
CA ALA A 130 3.35 -1.90 -41.79
C ALA A 130 2.29 -3.02 -41.65
N GLY A 131 1.58 -3.06 -40.52
CA GLY A 131 0.47 -3.99 -40.28
C GLY A 131 -0.84 -3.63 -40.98
N GLN A 132 -0.92 -2.46 -41.63
CA GLN A 132 -2.17 -1.91 -42.19
C GLN A 132 -3.30 -1.76 -41.16
N VAL A 133 -2.93 -1.58 -39.88
CA VAL A 133 -3.86 -1.46 -38.73
C VAL A 133 -4.03 -0.03 -38.23
N THR A 134 -3.53 0.98 -38.96
CA THR A 134 -3.73 2.39 -38.63
C THR A 134 -5.18 2.76 -38.25
N PRO A 135 -6.24 2.32 -38.97
CA PRO A 135 -7.62 2.63 -38.57
C PRO A 135 -8.09 1.87 -37.31
N MET A 136 -7.40 0.80 -36.92
CA MET A 136 -7.69 -0.01 -35.73
C MET A 136 -7.09 0.61 -34.46
N VAL A 137 -6.06 1.45 -34.57
CA VAL A 137 -5.48 2.18 -33.43
C VAL A 137 -6.40 3.34 -33.04
N GLN A 138 -7.28 3.11 -32.07
CA GLN A 138 -8.34 4.05 -31.69
C GLN A 138 -7.82 5.19 -30.81
N LYS A 139 -6.89 4.87 -29.90
CA LYS A 139 -6.36 5.80 -28.90
C LYS A 139 -4.92 5.47 -28.54
N LEU A 140 -4.11 6.53 -28.36
CA LEU A 140 -2.84 6.51 -27.66
C LEU A 140 -2.88 7.63 -26.62
N VAL A 141 -2.82 7.29 -25.33
CA VAL A 141 -3.02 8.25 -24.23
C VAL A 141 -1.99 8.03 -23.13
N ASP A 142 -1.35 9.11 -22.72
CA ASP A 142 -0.51 9.15 -21.51
C ASP A 142 -1.41 9.35 -20.28
N GLN A 143 -1.43 8.35 -19.39
CA GLN A 143 -2.40 8.30 -18.28
C GLN A 143 -1.93 9.01 -17.01
N TYR A 144 -0.63 9.23 -16.84
CA TYR A 144 -0.04 9.79 -15.61
C TYR A 144 -0.50 9.03 -14.35
N LEU A 145 -0.48 7.70 -14.40
CA LEU A 145 -0.84 6.80 -13.29
C LEU A 145 0.37 6.07 -12.74
N ASN A 146 1.54 6.73 -12.73
CA ASN A 146 2.84 6.16 -12.36
C ASN A 146 3.04 6.03 -10.83
N TYR A 147 2.05 5.48 -10.13
CA TYR A 147 2.04 5.19 -8.69
C TYR A 147 0.99 4.12 -8.36
N ILE A 148 1.11 3.47 -7.19
CA ILE A 148 0.21 2.43 -6.70
C ILE A 148 -0.53 2.98 -5.47
N SER A 149 -1.83 3.24 -5.54
CA SER A 149 -2.64 3.56 -4.35
C SER A 149 -3.06 2.30 -3.61
N LEU A 150 -2.63 2.20 -2.35
CA LEU A 150 -2.99 1.10 -1.45
C LEU A 150 -4.20 1.48 -0.59
N GLU A 151 -4.25 2.73 -0.14
CA GLU A 151 -5.34 3.30 0.65
C GLU A 151 -5.66 4.73 0.20
N ASP A 152 -6.72 5.32 0.75
CA ASP A 152 -7.13 6.69 0.42
C ASP A 152 -6.04 7.73 0.68
N GLY A 153 -5.19 7.51 1.69
CA GLY A 153 -4.07 8.36 2.07
C GLY A 153 -2.69 7.69 1.96
N LEU A 154 -2.59 6.51 1.35
CA LEU A 154 -1.35 5.75 1.24
C LEU A 154 -1.11 5.28 -0.20
N PHE A 155 0.04 5.66 -0.75
CA PHE A 155 0.50 5.20 -2.06
C PHE A 155 1.98 4.82 -2.02
N SER A 156 2.40 4.00 -2.97
CA SER A 156 3.80 3.70 -3.26
C SER A 156 4.13 4.07 -4.70
N LEU A 157 5.36 4.48 -4.99
CA LEU A 157 5.79 4.77 -6.37
C LEU A 157 6.02 3.48 -7.17
N ARG A 158 6.57 2.47 -6.49
CA ARG A 158 6.86 1.15 -7.05
C ARG A 158 6.64 0.08 -5.99
N ARG A 159 6.28 -1.12 -6.43
CA ARG A 159 6.28 -2.30 -5.56
C ARG A 159 7.72 -2.59 -5.12
N TYR A 160 7.92 -2.85 -3.84
CA TYR A 160 9.24 -3.17 -3.33
C TYR A 160 9.68 -4.56 -3.80
N THR A 161 10.91 -4.63 -4.30
CA THR A 161 11.65 -5.87 -4.58
C THR A 161 13.06 -5.69 -4.07
N LYS A 162 13.78 -6.79 -3.81
CA LYS A 162 15.18 -6.72 -3.36
C LYS A 162 16.07 -5.94 -4.33
N ASP A 163 15.79 -6.08 -5.62
CA ASP A 163 16.51 -5.41 -6.71
C ASP A 163 15.80 -4.11 -7.15
N SER A 164 14.92 -3.55 -6.31
CA SER A 164 14.19 -2.34 -6.67
C SER A 164 15.16 -1.17 -6.82
N PRO A 165 15.15 -0.47 -7.97
CA PRO A 165 15.95 0.73 -8.14
C PRO A 165 15.45 1.87 -7.23
N PHE A 166 14.23 1.80 -6.71
CA PHE A 166 13.64 2.80 -5.82
C PHE A 166 13.80 2.42 -4.35
N SER A 167 14.98 1.93 -3.97
CA SER A 167 15.28 1.51 -2.60
C SER A 167 16.20 2.50 -1.90
N PHE A 168 16.10 2.54 -0.56
CA PHE A 168 17.04 3.31 0.27
C PHE A 168 18.48 2.85 0.04
N TYR A 169 18.68 1.56 -0.23
CA TYR A 169 19.99 1.00 -0.59
C TYR A 169 20.50 1.58 -1.90
N ALA A 170 19.71 1.57 -2.98
CA ALA A 170 20.13 2.08 -4.29
C ALA A 170 20.58 3.54 -4.24
N ILE A 171 19.83 4.39 -3.51
CA ILE A 171 20.15 5.82 -3.35
C ILE A 171 21.46 6.04 -2.57
N ASN A 172 21.80 5.14 -1.64
CA ASN A 172 22.99 5.25 -0.80
C ASN A 172 24.14 4.33 -1.24
N ASN A 173 24.01 3.65 -2.38
CA ASN A 173 25.04 2.76 -2.89
C ASN A 173 26.19 3.59 -3.46
N THR A 174 27.40 3.44 -2.93
CA THR A 174 28.58 4.16 -3.42
C THR A 174 29.05 3.74 -4.81
N SER A 175 28.52 2.63 -5.33
CA SER A 175 28.89 2.09 -6.64
C SER A 175 27.96 2.53 -7.77
N ILE A 176 26.88 3.27 -7.47
CA ILE A 176 25.94 3.75 -8.48
C ILE A 176 26.60 4.81 -9.36
N SER A 177 26.39 4.73 -10.68
CA SER A 177 26.88 5.76 -11.58
C SER A 177 26.07 7.07 -11.45
N PRO A 178 26.66 8.23 -11.78
CA PRO A 178 25.94 9.50 -11.82
C PRO A 178 24.70 9.44 -12.72
N GLU A 179 24.79 8.76 -13.86
CA GLU A 179 23.70 8.61 -14.82
C GLU A 179 22.54 7.77 -14.28
N GLU A 180 22.84 6.64 -13.61
CA GLU A 180 21.82 5.80 -12.97
C GLU A 180 21.13 6.53 -11.81
N MET A 181 21.88 7.31 -11.02
CA MET A 181 21.32 8.13 -9.96
C MET A 181 20.42 9.23 -10.52
N ASP A 182 20.85 9.93 -11.57
CA ASP A 182 20.07 10.96 -12.25
C ASP A 182 18.73 10.39 -12.76
N PHE A 183 18.80 9.23 -13.42
CA PHE A 183 17.62 8.50 -13.89
C PHE A 183 16.68 8.12 -12.73
N LEU A 184 17.19 7.51 -11.65
CA LEU A 184 16.41 7.11 -10.48
C LEU A 184 15.63 8.29 -9.91
N LEU A 185 16.31 9.40 -9.68
CA LEU A 185 15.71 10.58 -9.07
C LEU A 185 14.70 11.27 -10.01
N ASP A 186 14.94 11.27 -11.33
CA ASP A 186 13.95 11.76 -12.31
C ASP A 186 12.70 10.88 -12.34
N GLN A 187 12.85 9.56 -12.22
CA GLN A 187 11.71 8.65 -12.13
C GLN A 187 10.88 8.90 -10.87
N VAL A 188 11.50 9.12 -9.72
CA VAL A 188 10.80 9.51 -8.48
C VAL A 188 10.01 10.80 -8.69
N ALA A 189 10.65 11.82 -9.27
CA ALA A 189 10.00 13.10 -9.57
C ALA A 189 8.83 12.94 -10.55
N SER A 190 8.97 12.08 -11.57
CA SER A 190 7.91 11.79 -12.56
C SER A 190 6.71 11.06 -11.95
N SER A 191 6.95 10.13 -11.03
CA SER A 191 5.87 9.47 -10.26
C SER A 191 5.16 10.46 -9.32
N LEU A 192 5.90 11.33 -8.62
CA LEU A 192 5.28 12.36 -7.78
C LEU A 192 4.49 13.39 -8.61
N PHE A 193 4.98 13.73 -9.81
CA PHE A 193 4.25 14.57 -10.74
C PHE A 193 2.93 13.93 -11.16
N SER A 194 2.93 12.62 -11.44
CA SER A 194 1.71 11.85 -11.73
C SER A 194 0.69 11.95 -10.59
N VAL A 195 1.14 11.84 -9.33
CA VAL A 195 0.28 12.05 -8.15
C VAL A 195 -0.32 13.46 -8.12
N CYS A 196 0.48 14.49 -8.40
CA CYS A 196 -0.03 15.87 -8.48
C CYS A 196 -1.08 16.05 -9.60
N VAL A 197 -0.84 15.44 -10.77
CA VAL A 197 -1.78 15.46 -11.90
C VAL A 197 -3.09 14.77 -11.52
N SER A 198 -3.03 13.59 -10.89
CA SER A 198 -4.24 12.87 -10.46
C SER A 198 -5.04 13.64 -9.41
N LEU A 199 -4.37 14.36 -8.49
CA LEU A 199 -5.05 15.26 -7.55
C LEU A 199 -5.58 16.53 -8.22
N GLY A 200 -5.03 16.92 -9.38
CA GLY A 200 -5.34 18.18 -10.05
C GLY A 200 -4.88 19.41 -9.24
N VAL A 201 -3.83 19.27 -8.42
CA VAL A 201 -3.36 20.34 -7.53
C VAL A 201 -1.86 20.59 -7.68
N VAL A 202 -1.49 21.86 -7.69
CA VAL A 202 -0.09 22.32 -7.69
C VAL A 202 0.36 22.60 -6.24
N PRO A 203 1.17 21.75 -5.60
CA PRO A 203 1.54 21.90 -4.19
C PRO A 203 2.68 22.91 -3.96
N ILE A 204 2.81 23.39 -2.72
CA ILE A 204 4.04 24.03 -2.22
C ILE A 204 5.00 22.93 -1.79
N ILE A 205 6.15 22.82 -2.45
CA ILE A 205 7.12 21.76 -2.16
C ILE A 205 8.06 22.21 -1.02
N LYS A 206 8.25 21.33 -0.04
CA LYS A 206 9.18 21.50 1.09
C LYS A 206 10.04 20.25 1.24
N CYS A 207 11.34 20.42 1.44
CA CYS A 207 12.27 19.32 1.64
C CYS A 207 13.48 19.77 2.49
N PRO A 208 14.18 18.83 3.15
CA PRO A 208 15.52 19.08 3.68
C PRO A 208 16.50 19.43 2.55
N LYS A 209 17.60 20.11 2.88
CA LYS A 209 18.68 20.44 1.94
C LYS A 209 19.81 19.40 2.00
N GLY A 210 20.55 19.28 0.90
CA GLY A 210 21.80 18.51 0.84
C GLY A 210 21.62 17.00 0.76
N ASN A 211 20.42 16.51 0.43
CA ASN A 211 20.14 15.09 0.24
C ASN A 211 19.32 14.85 -1.03
N ALA A 212 19.04 13.57 -1.33
CA ALA A 212 18.28 13.15 -2.50
C ALA A 212 16.88 13.80 -2.58
N ALA A 213 16.26 14.11 -1.44
CA ALA A 213 14.96 14.77 -1.39
C ALA A 213 14.98 16.17 -2.02
N GLU A 214 16.06 16.94 -1.86
CA GLU A 214 16.21 18.26 -2.50
C GLU A 214 16.22 18.14 -4.02
N GLU A 215 16.95 17.16 -4.54
CA GLU A 215 17.10 17.01 -5.99
C GLU A 215 15.80 16.49 -6.64
N VAL A 216 15.10 15.57 -5.97
CA VAL A 216 13.73 15.18 -6.38
C VAL A 216 12.78 16.39 -6.36
N ALA A 217 12.86 17.23 -5.32
CA ALA A 217 12.02 18.43 -5.21
C ALA A 217 12.25 19.40 -6.37
N LYS A 218 13.51 19.66 -6.74
CA LYS A 218 13.86 20.54 -7.89
C LYS A 218 13.35 19.99 -9.20
N ARG A 219 13.54 18.69 -9.47
CA ARG A 219 13.04 18.05 -10.71
C ARG A 219 11.52 18.07 -10.78
N LEU A 220 10.82 17.78 -9.67
CA LEU A 220 9.37 17.85 -9.60
C LEU A 220 8.85 19.27 -9.87
N ASP A 221 9.43 20.26 -9.20
CA ASP A 221 9.11 21.67 -9.37
C ASP A 221 9.33 22.14 -10.83
N GLN A 222 10.39 21.65 -11.48
CA GLN A 222 10.64 21.90 -12.89
C GLN A 222 9.56 21.28 -13.80
N LYS A 223 9.22 20.00 -13.61
CA LYS A 223 8.16 19.31 -14.38
C LYS A 223 6.80 20.02 -14.24
N ILE A 224 6.47 20.48 -13.02
CA ILE A 224 5.26 21.27 -12.76
C ILE A 224 5.28 22.59 -13.53
N ARG A 225 6.40 23.34 -13.48
CA ARG A 225 6.53 24.60 -14.22
C ARG A 225 6.42 24.42 -15.72
N ASP A 226 7.03 23.39 -16.27
CA ASP A 226 7.02 23.14 -17.71
C ASP A 226 5.61 22.80 -18.20
N ASN A 227 4.86 21.98 -17.47
CA ASN A 227 3.45 21.71 -17.75
C ASN A 227 2.58 22.99 -17.64
N LEU A 228 2.78 23.82 -16.62
CA LEU A 228 2.02 25.07 -16.47
C LEU A 228 2.32 26.09 -17.57
N ARG A 229 3.50 26.03 -18.19
CA ARG A 229 3.87 26.87 -19.33
C ARG A 229 3.28 26.37 -20.65
N ASP A 230 2.93 25.09 -20.74
CA ASP A 230 2.28 24.52 -21.92
C ASP A 230 0.79 24.90 -21.96
N ALA A 231 0.50 26.03 -22.60
CA ALA A 231 -0.86 26.54 -22.75
C ALA A 231 -1.79 25.60 -23.55
N ARG A 232 -1.26 24.62 -24.28
CA ARG A 232 -2.06 23.68 -25.09
C ARG A 232 -2.40 22.39 -24.36
N ASN A 233 -1.59 22.00 -23.37
CA ASN A 233 -1.72 20.71 -22.70
C ASN A 233 -1.55 20.80 -21.18
N ASN A 234 -2.08 21.88 -20.58
CA ASN A 234 -1.99 22.09 -19.14
C ASN A 234 -2.89 21.09 -18.38
N LEU A 235 -2.25 20.10 -17.76
CA LEU A 235 -2.95 19.02 -17.03
C LEU A 235 -3.61 19.49 -15.74
N PHE A 236 -3.32 20.72 -15.27
CA PHE A 236 -3.90 21.28 -14.04
C PHE A 236 -5.13 22.16 -14.30
N THR A 237 -5.55 22.34 -15.56
CA THR A 237 -6.67 23.22 -15.94
C THR A 237 -7.87 22.54 -16.58
N ASN A 238 -7.84 21.21 -16.80
CA ASN A 238 -8.92 20.50 -17.50
C ASN A 238 -10.24 20.45 -16.71
N ASP A 239 -11.34 20.52 -17.47
CA ASP A 239 -12.77 20.83 -17.16
C ASP A 239 -13.47 20.14 -15.96
N ASN A 240 -12.81 19.26 -15.21
CA ASN A 240 -13.30 18.70 -13.94
C ASN A 240 -12.66 19.34 -12.70
N VAL A 241 -11.59 20.11 -12.89
CA VAL A 241 -11.01 20.97 -11.87
C VAL A 241 -11.65 22.34 -12.07
N ARG A 242 -12.77 22.60 -11.38
CA ARG A 242 -13.45 23.90 -11.41
C ARG A 242 -12.42 25.03 -11.38
N ALA A 243 -12.42 25.83 -12.43
CA ALA A 243 -11.64 27.06 -12.66
C ALA A 243 -11.95 28.19 -11.65
N GLY A 244 -12.02 27.84 -10.36
CA GLY A 244 -12.33 28.71 -9.23
C GLY A 244 -11.81 28.18 -7.89
N GLN A 245 -11.06 27.08 -7.87
CA GLN A 245 -10.30 26.63 -6.70
C GLN A 245 -8.81 26.53 -7.04
N PHE A 246 -8.18 27.67 -7.37
CA PHE A 246 -6.99 27.98 -6.58
C PHE A 246 -7.51 28.05 -5.15
N SER A 247 -7.52 26.92 -4.44
CA SER A 247 -7.90 26.91 -3.03
C SER A 247 -7.09 28.03 -2.38
N LEU A 248 -7.75 28.88 -1.58
CA LEU A 248 -7.09 29.95 -0.82
C LEU A 248 -5.87 29.42 -0.04
N HIS A 249 -5.78 28.10 0.16
CA HIS A 249 -4.65 27.37 0.69
C HIS A 249 -4.17 26.30 -0.31
N ARG A 250 -3.01 26.50 -0.94
CA ARG A 250 -2.29 25.46 -1.68
C ARG A 250 -1.80 24.38 -0.70
N PRO A 251 -1.96 23.07 -0.99
CA PRO A 251 -1.44 22.03 -0.12
C PRO A 251 0.09 22.04 -0.11
N VAL A 252 0.67 21.53 0.97
CA VAL A 252 2.13 21.39 1.11
C VAL A 252 2.51 19.94 0.82
N LEU A 253 3.47 19.74 -0.09
CA LEU A 253 4.12 18.45 -0.32
C LEU A 253 5.46 18.46 0.41
N VAL A 254 5.60 17.61 1.42
CA VAL A 254 6.86 17.42 2.14
C VAL A 254 7.57 16.20 1.57
N ILE A 255 8.78 16.40 1.05
CA ILE A 255 9.68 15.33 0.58
C ILE A 255 10.78 15.18 1.62
N ALA A 256 10.87 14.00 2.23
CA ALA A 256 11.85 13.71 3.27
C ALA A 256 12.71 12.51 2.88
N ASP A 257 13.93 12.48 3.40
CA ASP A 257 14.85 11.35 3.27
C ASP A 257 14.68 10.40 4.47
N ARG A 258 14.77 9.10 4.21
CA ARG A 258 14.56 8.07 5.23
C ARG A 258 15.63 8.09 6.33
N SER A 259 16.82 8.62 6.05
CA SER A 259 17.89 8.84 7.05
C SER A 259 17.47 9.71 8.23
N LEU A 260 16.36 10.44 8.13
CA LEU A 260 15.77 11.21 9.23
C LEU A 260 15.33 10.32 10.39
N ASP A 261 14.81 9.12 10.11
CA ASP A 261 14.22 8.23 11.10
C ASP A 261 14.30 6.76 10.66
N LEU A 262 15.43 6.13 11.00
CA LEU A 262 15.67 4.70 10.83
C LEU A 262 15.08 3.84 11.96
N PRO A 263 15.08 4.24 13.25
CA PRO A 263 14.51 3.42 14.32
C PRO A 263 13.07 3.00 14.06
N THR A 264 12.22 3.91 13.57
CA THR A 264 10.81 3.59 13.24
C THR A 264 10.68 2.48 12.19
N MET A 265 11.63 2.35 11.25
CA MET A 265 11.59 1.29 10.23
C MET A 265 11.97 -0.09 10.78
N LEU A 266 12.64 -0.13 11.93
CA LEU A 266 13.10 -1.35 12.57
C LEU A 266 12.18 -1.77 13.72
N HIS A 267 11.42 -0.83 14.28
CA HIS A 267 10.54 -1.05 15.41
C HIS A 267 9.42 -2.05 15.10
N HIS A 268 9.18 -3.00 15.99
CA HIS A 268 8.00 -3.85 15.95
C HIS A 268 6.77 -3.03 16.34
N THR A 269 5.68 -3.14 15.59
CA THR A 269 4.46 -2.35 15.84
C THR A 269 3.35 -3.21 16.42
N TRP A 270 2.51 -2.61 17.27
CA TRP A 270 1.38 -3.30 17.90
C TRP A 270 0.01 -3.04 17.25
N THR A 271 -0.04 -2.28 16.15
CA THR A 271 -1.29 -2.02 15.41
C THR A 271 -1.56 -3.11 14.38
N TYR A 272 -2.83 -3.40 14.10
CA TYR A 272 -3.22 -4.58 13.34
C TYR A 272 -2.59 -4.65 11.93
N GLN A 273 -2.73 -3.60 11.13
CA GLN A 273 -2.19 -3.56 9.77
C GLN A 273 -0.66 -3.61 9.74
N ALA A 274 0.00 -2.85 10.62
CA ALA A 274 1.46 -2.79 10.63
C ALA A 274 2.07 -4.11 11.12
N MET A 275 1.43 -4.76 12.11
CA MET A 275 1.80 -6.10 12.57
C MET A 275 1.61 -7.15 11.48
N ILE A 276 0.51 -7.10 10.72
CA ILE A 276 0.31 -7.97 9.55
C ILE A 276 1.42 -7.76 8.52
N HIS A 277 1.79 -6.51 8.23
CA HIS A 277 2.86 -6.19 7.28
C HIS A 277 4.25 -6.66 7.74
N ASP A 278 4.54 -6.61 9.05
CA ASP A 278 5.83 -7.03 9.61
C ASP A 278 5.95 -8.56 9.78
N VAL A 279 4.84 -9.21 10.15
CA VAL A 279 4.85 -10.61 10.58
C VAL A 279 4.39 -11.57 9.50
N LEU A 280 3.46 -11.18 8.65
CA LEU A 280 2.88 -12.01 7.60
C LEU A 280 3.32 -11.53 6.21
N ASP A 281 3.14 -12.37 5.19
CA ASP A 281 3.35 -11.96 3.80
C ASP A 281 2.16 -11.11 3.35
N TYR A 282 2.29 -9.79 3.47
CA TYR A 282 1.28 -8.81 3.08
C TYR A 282 1.82 -7.87 2.02
N ASP A 283 1.24 -7.95 0.83
CA ASP A 283 1.68 -7.17 -0.34
C ASP A 283 0.49 -6.82 -1.22
N LEU A 284 0.44 -5.58 -1.73
CA LEU A 284 -0.66 -5.05 -2.55
C LEU A 284 -2.06 -5.32 -1.98
N ASN A 285 -2.25 -5.14 -0.67
CA ASN A 285 -3.49 -5.42 0.07
C ASN A 285 -3.92 -6.89 0.10
N ARG A 286 -3.00 -7.83 -0.14
CA ARG A 286 -3.23 -9.27 -0.09
C ARG A 286 -2.39 -9.91 1.00
N ILE A 287 -3.04 -10.61 1.93
CA ILE A 287 -2.37 -11.40 2.96
C ILE A 287 -2.22 -12.82 2.44
N LYS A 288 -1.00 -13.33 2.40
CA LYS A 288 -0.67 -14.70 2.04
C LYS A 288 -0.26 -15.46 3.29
N MET A 289 -0.94 -16.58 3.51
CA MET A 289 -0.70 -17.43 4.67
C MET A 289 -0.60 -18.88 4.24
N THR A 290 0.17 -19.65 4.99
CA THR A 290 0.21 -21.10 4.84
C THR A 290 -0.52 -21.71 6.02
N ASP A 291 -1.58 -22.47 5.74
CA ASP A 291 -2.36 -23.18 6.75
C ASP A 291 -1.49 -24.27 7.42
N SER A 292 -1.90 -24.78 8.59
CA SER A 292 -1.20 -25.88 9.28
C SER A 292 -1.08 -27.15 8.42
N GLN A 293 -1.93 -27.29 7.40
CA GLN A 293 -1.89 -28.34 6.38
C GLN A 293 -1.04 -28.00 5.14
N GLN A 294 -0.15 -26.99 5.22
CA GLN A 294 0.68 -26.53 4.10
C GLN A 294 -0.10 -26.02 2.88
N ARG A 295 -1.38 -25.65 3.05
CA ARG A 295 -2.21 -25.07 1.99
C ARG A 295 -2.01 -23.56 1.97
N LYS A 296 -1.68 -23.01 0.80
CA LYS A 296 -1.61 -21.56 0.60
C LYS A 296 -3.01 -20.97 0.60
N LYS A 297 -3.26 -20.02 1.49
CA LYS A 297 -4.48 -19.23 1.56
C LYS A 297 -4.12 -17.77 1.28
N GLU A 298 -4.91 -17.14 0.43
CA GLU A 298 -4.77 -15.72 0.10
C GLU A 298 -6.04 -15.00 0.50
N TYR A 299 -5.88 -13.90 1.23
CA TYR A 299 -6.98 -13.07 1.71
C TYR A 299 -6.83 -11.67 1.15
N ASP A 300 -7.82 -11.23 0.38
CA ASP A 300 -7.91 -9.86 -0.11
C ASP A 300 -8.52 -8.97 0.96
N VAL A 301 -7.88 -7.84 1.23
CA VAL A 301 -8.30 -6.89 2.24
C VAL A 301 -8.75 -5.60 1.57
N SER A 302 -10.03 -5.30 1.69
CA SER A 302 -10.69 -4.23 0.92
C SER A 302 -11.20 -3.11 1.84
N SER A 303 -11.44 -1.93 1.28
CA SER A 303 -12.15 -0.84 1.98
C SER A 303 -13.63 -1.17 2.24
N THR A 304 -14.19 -2.17 1.54
CA THR A 304 -15.55 -2.67 1.77
C THR A 304 -15.67 -3.53 3.03
N ASP A 305 -14.55 -4.01 3.56
CA ASP A 305 -14.47 -4.78 4.79
C ASP A 305 -14.59 -3.83 5.99
N LYS A 306 -15.73 -3.92 6.70
CA LYS A 306 -16.04 -3.05 7.83
C LYS A 306 -15.06 -3.24 9.00
N LEU A 307 -14.62 -4.47 9.26
CA LEU A 307 -13.71 -4.76 10.36
C LEU A 307 -12.35 -4.17 10.04
N TRP A 308 -11.80 -4.46 8.86
CA TRP A 308 -10.55 -3.87 8.42
C TRP A 308 -10.59 -2.35 8.41
N PHE A 309 -11.59 -1.75 7.77
CA PHE A 309 -11.68 -0.29 7.63
C PHE A 309 -11.67 0.43 8.98
N ASN A 310 -12.39 -0.11 9.97
CA ASN A 310 -12.51 0.50 11.30
C ASN A 310 -11.32 0.21 12.22
N PHE A 311 -10.70 -0.97 12.13
CA PHE A 311 -9.73 -1.45 13.12
C PHE A 311 -8.29 -1.64 12.60
N LYS A 312 -8.00 -1.45 11.31
CA LYS A 312 -6.64 -1.62 10.73
C LYS A 312 -5.55 -0.85 11.48
N GLY A 313 -5.86 0.36 11.96
CA GLY A 313 -4.93 1.21 12.72
C GLY A 313 -5.03 1.05 14.23
N SER A 314 -5.94 0.20 14.73
CA SER A 314 -6.13 -0.04 16.15
C SER A 314 -5.09 -1.02 16.71
N PRO A 315 -4.76 -0.93 18.00
CA PRO A 315 -3.98 -1.93 18.71
C PRO A 315 -4.58 -3.33 18.53
N PHE A 316 -3.72 -4.33 18.36
CA PHE A 316 -4.13 -5.73 18.20
C PHE A 316 -5.15 -6.25 19.24
N PRO A 317 -5.05 -5.92 20.54
CA PRO A 317 -6.05 -6.32 21.53
C PRO A 317 -7.48 -5.85 21.19
N GLU A 318 -7.64 -4.61 20.76
CA GLU A 318 -8.95 -4.03 20.44
C GLU A 318 -9.57 -4.71 19.22
N VAL A 319 -8.75 -5.00 18.20
CA VAL A 319 -9.20 -5.69 16.98
C VAL A 319 -9.73 -7.07 17.33
N ALA A 320 -9.05 -7.76 18.24
CA ALA A 320 -9.38 -9.12 18.53
C ALA A 320 -10.59 -9.23 19.50
N GLU A 321 -10.87 -8.19 20.31
CA GLU A 321 -12.18 -8.00 20.94
C GLU A 321 -13.29 -7.73 19.91
N ALA A 322 -13.02 -6.91 18.89
CA ALA A 322 -13.98 -6.64 17.83
C ALA A 322 -14.34 -7.91 17.03
N ILE A 323 -13.35 -8.74 16.68
CA ILE A 323 -13.57 -10.05 16.04
C ILE A 323 -14.48 -10.93 16.90
N GLN A 324 -14.25 -10.98 18.21
CA GLN A 324 -15.07 -11.77 19.13
C GLN A 324 -16.52 -11.23 19.20
N SER A 325 -16.69 -9.92 19.24
CA SER A 325 -18.01 -9.27 19.20
C SER A 325 -18.77 -9.59 17.91
N ASP A 326 -18.10 -9.54 16.75
CA ASP A 326 -18.69 -9.85 15.45
C ASP A 326 -19.06 -11.35 15.33
N LEU A 327 -18.23 -12.24 15.88
CA LEU A 327 -18.52 -13.67 15.99
C LEU A 327 -19.78 -13.95 16.82
N ASP A 328 -19.91 -13.29 17.98
CA ASP A 328 -21.05 -13.48 18.88
C ASP A 328 -22.34 -12.90 18.27
N ALA A 329 -22.26 -11.76 17.58
CA ALA A 329 -23.37 -11.19 16.82
C ALA A 329 -23.80 -12.11 15.68
N TYR A 330 -22.84 -12.68 14.93
CA TYR A 330 -23.14 -13.64 13.87
C TYR A 330 -23.83 -14.91 14.40
N ARG A 331 -23.35 -15.48 15.50
CA ARG A 331 -23.96 -16.66 16.15
C ARG A 331 -25.40 -16.40 16.56
N LYS A 332 -25.68 -15.22 17.11
CA LYS A 332 -27.05 -14.82 17.49
C LYS A 332 -27.96 -14.78 16.25
N ASN A 333 -27.51 -14.16 15.16
CA ASN A 333 -28.28 -14.10 13.91
C ASN A 333 -28.49 -15.51 13.31
N GLU A 334 -27.48 -16.38 13.36
CA GLU A 334 -27.58 -17.76 12.88
C GLU A 334 -28.60 -18.58 13.71
N GLU A 335 -28.59 -18.42 15.03
CA GLU A 335 -29.57 -19.05 15.92
C GLU A 335 -31.00 -18.55 15.65
N GLU A 336 -31.18 -17.25 15.41
CA GLU A 336 -32.49 -16.68 15.04
C GLU A 336 -33.00 -17.27 13.72
N ILE A 337 -32.13 -17.42 12.71
CA ILE A 337 -32.49 -18.07 11.43
C ILE A 337 -32.80 -19.55 11.63
N LYS A 338 -32.01 -20.27 12.44
CA LYS A 338 -32.27 -21.67 12.78
C LYS A 338 -33.60 -21.84 13.53
N LYS A 339 -33.91 -20.93 14.47
CA LYS A 339 -35.20 -20.90 15.19
C LYS A 339 -36.35 -20.60 14.23
N LEU A 340 -36.18 -19.65 13.31
CA LEU A 340 -37.16 -19.37 12.27
C LEU A 340 -37.41 -20.62 11.41
N LYS A 341 -36.36 -21.24 10.85
CA LYS A 341 -36.47 -22.49 10.06
C LYS A 341 -37.17 -23.61 10.83
N THR A 342 -36.88 -23.74 12.13
CA THR A 342 -37.47 -24.75 13.01
C THR A 342 -38.94 -24.45 13.31
N SER A 343 -39.28 -23.20 13.61
CA SER A 343 -40.67 -22.75 13.85
C SER A 343 -41.57 -22.90 12.61
N MET A 344 -40.96 -22.97 11.43
CA MET A 344 -41.62 -23.15 10.14
C MET A 344 -41.76 -24.63 9.72
N GLY A 345 -41.34 -25.58 10.56
CA GLY A 345 -41.51 -27.02 10.29
C GLY A 345 -40.63 -27.59 9.16
N ILE A 346 -39.69 -26.81 8.62
CA ILE A 346 -38.79 -27.22 7.52
C ILE A 346 -37.58 -27.95 8.12
N GLN A 347 -37.82 -29.09 8.76
CA GLN A 347 -36.72 -29.91 9.29
C GLN A 347 -36.17 -30.89 8.25
N ASN A 348 -36.98 -31.37 7.29
CA ASN A 348 -36.56 -32.30 6.23
C ASN A 348 -37.43 -32.13 4.96
N ALA A 349 -37.26 -31.05 4.18
CA ALA A 349 -37.94 -30.90 2.90
C ALA A 349 -36.93 -31.08 1.77
N GLU A 350 -36.78 -32.33 1.32
CA GLU A 350 -36.26 -32.63 -0.04
C GLU A 350 -37.30 -32.31 -1.12
N ASP A 351 -38.53 -31.94 -0.74
CA ASP A 351 -39.61 -31.59 -1.66
C ASP A 351 -39.83 -30.07 -1.72
N GLU A 352 -39.39 -29.46 -2.84
CA GLU A 352 -39.61 -28.06 -3.22
C GLU A 352 -41.10 -27.66 -3.34
N ALA A 353 -42.03 -28.61 -3.29
CA ALA A 353 -43.44 -28.38 -3.56
C ALA A 353 -44.28 -27.85 -2.37
N ALA A 354 -43.78 -27.93 -1.13
CA ALA A 354 -44.54 -27.50 0.06
C ALA A 354 -44.44 -25.98 0.36
N VAL A 355 -43.63 -25.24 -0.40
CA VAL A 355 -43.30 -23.82 -0.13
C VAL A 355 -44.40 -22.84 -0.60
N MET A 356 -45.36 -23.27 -1.43
CA MET A 356 -46.36 -22.36 -2.04
C MET A 356 -47.64 -22.10 -1.20
N LEU A 357 -47.79 -22.64 0.01
CA LEU A 357 -49.08 -22.58 0.75
C LEU A 357 -49.10 -21.70 2.01
N LEU A 358 -48.12 -20.83 2.25
CA LEU A 358 -48.11 -19.96 3.44
C LEU A 358 -47.77 -18.50 3.10
N ASP A 359 -48.78 -17.71 2.71
CA ASP A 359 -48.65 -16.32 2.23
C ASP A 359 -48.07 -15.30 3.24
N ASP A 360 -48.18 -15.55 4.55
CA ASP A 360 -47.64 -14.63 5.58
C ASP A 360 -46.22 -15.04 6.06
N ALA A 361 -45.85 -16.29 5.80
CA ALA A 361 -44.57 -16.90 6.15
C ALA A 361 -43.52 -16.72 5.04
N THR A 362 -43.97 -16.60 3.79
CA THR A 362 -43.16 -16.29 2.60
C THR A 362 -42.49 -14.92 2.69
N SER A 363 -43.09 -13.90 3.32
CA SER A 363 -42.47 -12.57 3.42
C SER A 363 -41.20 -12.55 4.28
N LYS A 364 -41.22 -13.22 5.44
CA LYS A 364 -40.05 -13.36 6.33
C LYS A 364 -39.01 -14.32 5.76
N LEU A 365 -39.42 -15.40 5.09
CA LEU A 365 -38.51 -16.29 4.36
C LEU A 365 -37.86 -15.57 3.18
N GLN A 366 -38.61 -14.80 2.40
CA GLN A 366 -38.10 -14.02 1.28
C GLN A 366 -37.11 -12.95 1.74
N THR A 367 -37.37 -12.32 2.89
CA THR A 367 -36.43 -11.39 3.54
C THR A 367 -35.17 -12.11 4.04
N ALA A 368 -35.30 -13.30 4.63
CA ALA A 368 -34.16 -14.13 5.07
C ALA A 368 -33.37 -14.75 3.91
N MET A 369 -34.03 -15.09 2.80
CA MET A 369 -33.40 -15.56 1.56
C MET A 369 -32.65 -14.43 0.85
N GLY A 370 -33.15 -13.20 0.93
CA GLY A 370 -32.46 -12.00 0.45
C GLY A 370 -31.21 -11.63 1.26
N SER A 371 -31.18 -11.94 2.57
CA SER A 371 -30.05 -11.63 3.45
C SER A 371 -29.00 -12.75 3.58
N LEU A 372 -29.29 -13.95 3.08
CA LEU A 372 -28.36 -15.09 3.14
C LEU A 372 -27.00 -14.81 2.46
N PRO A 373 -26.93 -14.20 1.25
CA PRO A 373 -25.65 -13.85 0.64
C PRO A 373 -24.83 -12.86 1.50
N GLU A 374 -25.50 -11.90 2.15
CA GLU A 374 -24.85 -10.94 3.04
C GLU A 374 -24.28 -11.62 4.29
N LEU A 375 -25.02 -12.56 4.87
CA LEU A 375 -24.57 -13.34 6.03
C LEU A 375 -23.42 -14.30 5.70
N LEU A 376 -23.42 -14.89 4.49
CA LEU A 376 -22.32 -15.71 4.02
C LEU A 376 -21.04 -14.89 3.83
N GLU A 377 -21.16 -13.68 3.26
CA GLU A 377 -20.03 -12.77 3.12
C GLU A 377 -19.53 -12.27 4.48
N GLN A 378 -20.44 -11.93 5.41
CA GLN A 378 -20.09 -11.56 6.78
C GLN A 378 -19.32 -12.69 7.47
N LYS A 379 -19.80 -13.94 7.36
CA LYS A 379 -19.10 -15.11 7.88
C LYS A 379 -17.71 -15.24 7.27
N ARG A 380 -17.59 -15.10 5.94
CA ARG A 380 -16.32 -15.19 5.22
C ARG A 380 -15.29 -14.17 5.74
N LEU A 381 -15.71 -12.92 5.97
CA LEU A 381 -14.85 -11.86 6.52
C LEU A 381 -14.43 -12.16 7.96
N ILE A 382 -15.36 -12.62 8.80
CA ILE A 382 -15.07 -13.01 10.18
C ILE A 382 -14.06 -14.17 10.21
N ASP A 383 -14.27 -15.21 9.39
CA ASP A 383 -13.37 -16.35 9.28
C ASP A 383 -11.98 -15.89 8.80
N GLN A 384 -11.91 -14.98 7.82
CA GLN A 384 -10.66 -14.37 7.36
C GLN A 384 -9.90 -13.70 8.51
N HIS A 385 -10.52 -12.78 9.25
CA HIS A 385 -9.85 -12.08 10.35
C HIS A 385 -9.49 -13.00 11.52
N THR A 386 -10.31 -14.01 11.80
CA THR A 386 -10.03 -15.02 12.82
C THR A 386 -8.77 -15.83 12.47
N ASN A 387 -8.65 -16.26 11.21
CA ASN A 387 -7.46 -16.98 10.74
C ASN A 387 -6.20 -16.10 10.82
N VAL A 388 -6.29 -14.85 10.37
CA VAL A 388 -5.17 -13.88 10.44
C VAL A 388 -4.76 -13.64 11.89
N ALA A 389 -5.71 -13.35 12.79
CA ALA A 389 -5.41 -13.12 14.20
C ALA A 389 -4.79 -14.33 14.90
N THR A 390 -5.22 -15.55 14.54
CA THR A 390 -4.64 -16.79 15.06
C THR A 390 -3.18 -16.94 14.63
N SER A 391 -2.87 -16.70 13.35
CA SER A 391 -1.49 -16.77 12.84
C SER A 391 -0.59 -15.67 13.43
N LEU A 392 -1.12 -14.47 13.67
CA LEU A 392 -0.39 -13.43 14.39
C LEU A 392 -0.04 -13.86 15.81
N LEU A 393 -0.99 -14.44 16.56
CA LEU A 393 -0.74 -14.94 17.92
C LEU A 393 0.34 -16.01 17.97
N GLU A 394 0.37 -16.92 17.01
CA GLU A 394 1.41 -17.95 16.88
C GLU A 394 2.78 -17.30 16.70
N ASN A 395 2.90 -16.33 15.79
CA ASN A 395 4.15 -15.62 15.54
C ASN A 395 4.59 -14.76 16.72
N ILE A 396 3.67 -14.08 17.42
CA ILE A 396 3.96 -13.30 18.62
C ILE A 396 4.64 -14.19 19.66
N LYS A 397 4.08 -15.39 19.91
CA LYS A 397 4.63 -16.34 20.87
C LYS A 397 5.97 -16.93 20.42
N GLN A 398 6.05 -17.33 19.14
CA GLN A 398 7.25 -17.96 18.61
C GLN A 398 8.45 -17.00 18.58
N ARG A 399 8.22 -15.73 18.27
CA ARG A 399 9.28 -14.71 18.14
C ARG A 399 9.46 -13.86 19.41
N GLN A 400 8.61 -14.02 20.42
CA GLN A 400 8.57 -13.20 21.64
C GLN A 400 8.39 -11.69 21.33
N LEU A 401 7.47 -11.39 20.40
CA LEU A 401 7.26 -10.02 19.92
C LEU A 401 6.74 -9.07 21.01
N ASP A 402 6.08 -9.59 22.03
CA ASP A 402 5.63 -8.85 23.20
C ASP A 402 6.82 -8.28 24.00
N VAL A 403 7.85 -9.11 24.22
CA VAL A 403 9.09 -8.70 24.90
C VAL A 403 9.87 -7.70 24.06
N LEU A 404 9.97 -7.93 22.75
CA LEU A 404 10.63 -7.03 21.80
C LEU A 404 9.96 -5.65 21.81
N PHE A 405 8.64 -5.61 21.64
CA PHE A 405 7.86 -4.38 21.61
C PHE A 405 8.09 -3.53 22.87
N GLU A 406 7.98 -4.13 24.06
CA GLU A 406 8.21 -3.41 25.33
C GLU A 406 9.65 -2.87 25.41
N THR A 407 10.62 -3.70 25.02
CA THR A 407 12.04 -3.35 25.10
C THR A 407 12.38 -2.21 24.14
N GLU A 408 11.90 -2.30 22.90
CA GLU A 408 12.14 -1.30 21.86
C GLU A 408 11.44 0.03 22.18
N GLU A 409 10.22 0.01 22.74
CA GLU A 409 9.53 1.22 23.21
C GLU A 409 10.34 1.94 24.30
N LYS A 410 10.94 1.22 25.26
CA LYS A 410 11.83 1.84 26.26
C LYS A 410 13.05 2.49 25.61
N LEU A 411 13.65 1.84 24.62
CA LEU A 411 14.81 2.36 23.89
C LEU A 411 14.44 3.60 23.06
N LEU A 412 13.31 3.58 22.35
CA LEU A 412 12.80 4.71 21.60
C LEU A 412 12.53 5.90 22.52
N ASN A 413 11.96 5.66 23.70
CA ASN A 413 11.65 6.70 24.68
C ASN A 413 12.87 7.21 25.48
N GLY A 414 14.08 6.78 25.15
CA GLY A 414 15.31 7.27 25.79
C GLY A 414 15.69 6.57 27.10
N GLN A 415 15.00 5.49 27.48
CA GLN A 415 15.20 4.77 28.73
C GLN A 415 16.27 3.66 28.60
N TYR A 416 17.43 3.99 28.03
CA TYR A 416 18.49 3.03 27.70
C TYR A 416 19.02 2.26 28.92
N GLN A 417 19.08 2.91 30.08
CA GLN A 417 19.64 2.34 31.31
C GLN A 417 18.73 1.29 31.95
N GLU A 418 17.44 1.27 31.61
CA GLU A 418 16.47 0.31 32.16
C GLU A 418 16.46 -1.02 31.41
N VAL A 419 17.23 -1.15 30.32
CA VAL A 419 17.18 -2.29 29.41
C VAL A 419 18.51 -3.03 29.39
N ASN A 420 18.49 -4.32 29.74
CA ASN A 420 19.62 -5.22 29.57
C ASN A 420 19.61 -5.84 28.16
N ILE A 421 20.18 -5.13 27.18
CA ILE A 421 20.18 -5.53 25.75
C ILE A 421 20.82 -6.91 25.56
N SER A 422 21.93 -7.19 26.24
CA SER A 422 22.71 -8.43 26.08
C SER A 422 21.94 -9.66 26.56
N GLU A 423 21.11 -9.52 27.59
CA GLU A 423 20.24 -10.60 28.08
C GLU A 423 19.08 -10.87 27.13
N VAL A 424 18.36 -9.82 26.71
CA VAL A 424 17.24 -9.95 25.77
C VAL A 424 17.73 -10.54 24.44
N PHE A 425 18.83 -10.02 23.90
CA PHE A 425 19.42 -10.48 22.64
C PHE A 425 19.74 -11.99 22.63
N LYS A 426 20.22 -12.53 23.76
CA LYS A 426 20.53 -13.95 23.91
C LYS A 426 19.28 -14.82 24.04
N ALA A 427 18.20 -14.29 24.61
CA ALA A 427 16.94 -15.01 24.80
C ALA A 427 16.11 -15.10 23.50
N LEU A 428 16.34 -14.21 22.53
CA LEU A 428 15.53 -14.12 21.32
C LEU A 428 15.78 -15.30 20.36
N PRO A 429 14.72 -15.98 19.88
CA PRO A 429 14.86 -17.11 18.97
C PRO A 429 15.24 -16.67 17.55
N ASN A 430 14.68 -15.57 17.05
CA ASN A 430 14.87 -15.09 15.69
C ASN A 430 16.11 -14.16 15.58
N THR A 431 16.99 -14.43 14.61
CA THR A 431 18.22 -13.66 14.40
C THR A 431 17.98 -12.28 13.77
N VAL A 432 16.96 -12.14 12.92
CA VAL A 432 16.57 -10.85 12.32
C VAL A 432 16.02 -9.92 13.39
N ASP A 433 15.19 -10.43 14.29
CA ASP A 433 14.63 -9.64 15.40
C ASP A 433 15.72 -9.23 16.40
N ALA A 434 16.66 -10.13 16.70
CA ALA A 434 17.82 -9.82 17.51
C ALA A 434 18.70 -8.71 16.88
N LEU A 435 18.89 -8.76 15.55
CA LEU A 435 19.59 -7.71 14.82
C LEU A 435 18.83 -6.37 14.88
N ARG A 436 17.51 -6.38 14.66
CA ARG A 436 16.66 -5.17 14.76
C ARG A 436 16.79 -4.50 16.13
N LEU A 437 16.66 -5.27 17.21
CA LEU A 437 16.80 -4.77 18.58
C LEU A 437 18.15 -4.06 18.79
N LEU A 438 19.25 -4.69 18.36
CA LEU A 438 20.59 -4.13 18.50
C LEU A 438 20.76 -2.85 17.68
N LEU A 439 20.24 -2.81 16.45
CA LEU A 439 20.29 -1.62 15.60
C LEU A 439 19.46 -0.47 16.19
N ILE A 440 18.27 -0.75 16.75
CA ILE A 440 17.46 0.26 17.45
C ILE A 440 18.22 0.80 18.66
N ALA A 441 18.77 -0.09 19.50
CA ALA A 441 19.55 0.31 20.67
C ALA A 441 20.74 1.20 20.28
N TYR A 442 21.46 0.86 19.21
CA TYR A 442 22.56 1.65 18.71
C TYR A 442 22.11 3.00 18.14
N LEU A 443 21.03 3.05 17.35
CA LEU A 443 20.55 4.27 16.72
C LEU A 443 19.99 5.27 17.73
N CYS A 444 19.24 4.80 18.72
CA CYS A 444 18.59 5.64 19.70
C CYS A 444 19.59 6.17 20.75
N ASN A 445 20.56 5.37 21.21
CA ASN A 445 21.52 5.82 22.22
C ASN A 445 22.47 6.91 21.66
N PRO A 446 22.45 8.17 22.13
CA PRO A 446 23.29 9.23 21.56
C PRO A 446 24.79 9.03 21.82
N ASN A 447 25.17 8.39 22.93
CA ASN A 447 26.54 8.31 23.43
C ASN A 447 27.03 6.86 23.56
N VAL A 448 26.98 6.09 22.46
CA VAL A 448 27.48 4.70 22.45
C VAL A 448 29.00 4.68 22.61
N THR A 449 29.48 4.07 23.69
CA THR A 449 30.90 3.91 24.00
C THR A 449 31.57 2.88 23.10
N GLU A 450 32.90 2.95 22.93
CA GLU A 450 33.65 1.95 22.16
C GLU A 450 33.56 0.54 22.76
N ASN A 451 33.38 0.43 24.08
CA ASN A 451 33.18 -0.84 24.76
C ASN A 451 31.83 -1.47 24.39
N GLU A 452 30.74 -0.69 24.42
CA GLU A 452 29.41 -1.17 23.98
C GLU A 452 29.40 -1.58 22.51
N LYS A 453 30.10 -0.83 21.64
CA LYS A 453 30.25 -1.20 20.22
C LYS A 453 30.95 -2.55 20.05
N ARG A 454 32.00 -2.79 20.83
CA ARG A 454 32.72 -4.06 20.82
C ARG A 454 31.84 -5.20 21.33
N GLU A 455 31.10 -4.97 22.42
CA GLU A 455 30.14 -5.93 22.94
C GLU A 455 29.06 -6.28 21.89
N PHE A 456 28.50 -5.29 21.21
CA PHE A 456 27.54 -5.54 20.12
C PHE A 456 28.12 -6.39 18.99
N LYS A 457 29.38 -6.15 18.60
CA LYS A 457 30.07 -6.96 17.58
C LYS A 457 30.32 -8.40 18.06
N GLU A 458 30.69 -8.57 19.33
CA GLU A 458 30.87 -9.88 19.97
C GLU A 458 29.54 -10.65 20.02
N LEU A 459 28.42 -10.00 20.38
CA LEU A 459 27.09 -10.60 20.41
C LEU A 459 26.64 -11.07 19.02
N LEU A 460 26.84 -10.25 17.99
CA LEU A 460 26.53 -10.62 16.59
C LEU A 460 27.38 -11.81 16.15
N GLN A 461 28.68 -11.81 16.47
CA GLN A 461 29.59 -12.90 16.12
C GLN A 461 29.22 -14.22 16.82
N GLN A 462 28.83 -14.17 18.09
CA GLN A 462 28.39 -15.36 18.85
C GLN A 462 27.19 -16.06 18.23
N ARG A 463 26.33 -15.34 17.50
CA ARG A 463 25.15 -15.86 16.83
C ARG A 463 25.30 -16.00 15.31
N GLU A 464 26.51 -15.85 14.79
CA GLU A 464 26.81 -15.90 13.35
C GLU A 464 25.97 -14.90 12.52
N ILE A 465 25.61 -13.75 13.11
CA ILE A 465 24.87 -12.70 12.43
C ILE A 465 25.85 -11.76 11.72
N ASP A 466 25.56 -11.45 10.45
CA ASP A 466 26.38 -10.56 9.65
C ASP A 466 26.44 -9.14 10.23
N GLN A 467 27.64 -8.57 10.24
CA GLN A 467 27.94 -7.26 10.83
C GLN A 467 27.79 -6.10 9.82
N SER A 468 27.49 -6.38 8.55
CA SER A 468 27.37 -5.33 7.52
C SER A 468 26.33 -4.27 7.88
N ALA A 469 25.18 -4.69 8.42
CA ALA A 469 24.10 -3.80 8.82
C ALA A 469 24.54 -2.83 9.93
N LEU A 470 25.26 -3.34 10.95
CA LEU A 470 25.80 -2.50 12.03
C LEU A 470 26.83 -1.51 11.49
N LYS A 471 27.75 -1.94 10.62
CA LYS A 471 28.75 -1.07 9.98
C LYS A 471 28.10 0.05 9.16
N PHE A 472 27.03 -0.27 8.44
CA PHE A 472 26.28 0.70 7.66
C PHE A 472 25.58 1.73 8.56
N VAL A 473 24.92 1.28 9.62
CA VAL A 473 24.28 2.16 10.62
C VAL A 473 25.31 3.02 11.36
N GLU A 474 26.49 2.49 11.68
CA GLU A 474 27.62 3.28 12.21
C GLU A 474 28.00 4.42 11.26
N CYS A 475 28.06 4.15 9.96
CA CYS A 475 28.38 5.16 8.94
C CYS A 475 27.31 6.24 8.84
N ILE A 476 26.03 5.86 8.75
CA ILE A 476 24.91 6.82 8.68
C ILE A 476 24.87 7.68 9.93
N LYS A 477 24.95 7.08 11.12
CA LYS A 477 24.87 7.84 12.37
C LYS A 477 25.96 8.90 12.49
N ARG A 478 27.19 8.58 12.02
CA ARG A 478 28.28 9.57 11.92
C ARG A 478 27.94 10.70 10.95
N ALA A 479 27.35 10.41 9.80
CA ALA A 479 26.94 11.42 8.83
C ALA A 479 25.80 12.31 9.35
N THR A 480 24.77 11.74 9.97
CA THR A 480 23.61 12.47 10.49
C THR A 480 23.96 13.34 11.71
N SER A 481 24.82 12.84 12.61
CA SER A 481 25.30 13.60 13.78
C SER A 481 26.09 14.87 13.40
N LEU A 482 26.59 14.96 12.16
CA LEU A 482 27.26 16.15 11.63
C LEU A 482 26.26 17.17 11.02
N GLN A 483 25.05 16.74 10.66
CA GLN A 483 24.08 17.55 9.90
C GLN A 483 22.90 18.06 10.75
N LEU A 484 22.47 17.33 11.77
CA LEU A 484 21.41 17.75 12.69
C LEU A 484 21.91 17.75 14.13
N GLY A 485 21.82 18.91 14.79
CA GLY A 485 21.90 18.97 16.26
C GLY A 485 20.82 18.06 16.84
N THR A 486 21.22 17.17 17.75
CA THR A 486 20.36 16.16 18.38
C THR A 486 19.14 16.81 19.02
N SER A 487 17.97 16.67 18.38
CA SER A 487 16.69 17.00 19.00
C SER A 487 16.05 15.72 19.53
N ASP A 488 15.45 15.80 20.73
CA ASP A 488 14.70 14.73 21.39
C ASP A 488 13.47 14.35 20.56
N LEU A 489 13.68 13.52 19.54
CA LEU A 489 12.68 13.19 18.53
C LEU A 489 11.64 12.18 19.02
N HIS A 490 11.94 11.42 20.08
CA HIS A 490 11.13 10.30 20.57
C HIS A 490 10.71 10.41 22.06
N SER A 491 10.46 11.61 22.60
CA SER A 491 10.01 11.72 24.01
C SER A 491 8.53 11.34 24.20
N GLY A 492 8.24 10.30 25.00
CA GLY A 492 6.89 9.89 25.41
C GLY A 492 6.89 8.85 26.55
N GLY A 493 6.03 8.99 27.55
CA GLY A 493 6.13 8.22 28.81
C GLY A 493 5.78 6.73 28.69
N GLY A 494 6.76 5.88 29.00
CA GLY A 494 6.72 4.42 28.88
C GLY A 494 5.49 3.73 29.50
N THR A 495 5.12 2.62 28.88
CA THR A 495 4.08 1.70 29.37
C THR A 495 4.80 0.53 30.04
N LYS A 496 4.50 0.27 31.32
CA LYS A 496 5.04 -0.90 32.03
C LYS A 496 4.19 -2.10 31.67
N THR A 497 4.78 -3.13 31.06
CA THR A 497 4.12 -4.41 30.86
C THR A 497 4.83 -5.48 31.70
N LEU A 498 4.01 -6.32 32.35
CA LEU A 498 4.48 -7.50 33.08
C LEU A 498 4.19 -8.70 32.17
N ASN A 499 5.12 -9.67 32.12
CA ASN A 499 5.02 -10.95 31.42
C ASN A 499 3.66 -11.66 31.66
N MET A 500 2.65 -11.38 30.83
CA MET A 500 1.29 -11.92 30.98
C MET A 500 0.81 -12.77 29.79
N PHE A 501 1.64 -12.99 28.77
CA PHE A 501 1.25 -13.77 27.59
C PHE A 501 1.22 -15.30 27.78
N GLY A 502 1.81 -15.80 28.88
CA GLY A 502 1.95 -17.23 29.15
C GLY A 502 0.65 -18.02 29.35
N LYS A 503 -0.52 -17.37 29.48
CA LYS A 503 -1.81 -18.03 29.78
C LYS A 503 -2.86 -18.00 28.66
N LEU A 504 -2.52 -17.54 27.46
CA LEU A 504 -3.51 -17.15 26.46
C LEU A 504 -4.07 -18.26 25.54
N LEU A 505 -3.69 -19.55 25.68
CA LEU A 505 -4.12 -20.60 24.75
C LEU A 505 -4.48 -21.97 25.36
N SER A 506 -4.84 -22.07 26.65
CA SER A 506 -5.17 -23.39 27.23
C SER A 506 -6.65 -23.81 27.11
N HIS A 507 -7.53 -23.02 26.50
CA HIS A 507 -8.91 -23.45 26.25
C HIS A 507 -9.41 -23.09 24.85
N SER A 508 -9.64 -24.13 24.07
CA SER A 508 -10.42 -24.13 22.85
C SER A 508 -11.73 -23.33 23.01
N SER A 509 -12.04 -22.50 22.00
CA SER A 509 -13.30 -21.77 21.71
C SER A 509 -13.53 -20.37 22.28
N ARG A 510 -12.62 -19.80 23.10
CA ARG A 510 -12.68 -18.38 23.50
C ARG A 510 -11.32 -17.71 23.36
N PHE A 511 -11.27 -16.62 22.59
CA PHE A 511 -10.13 -15.69 22.59
C PHE A 511 -10.06 -14.99 23.97
N VAL A 512 -9.33 -15.57 24.93
CA VAL A 512 -9.20 -14.99 26.28
C VAL A 512 -8.04 -13.99 26.28
N MET A 513 -8.33 -12.68 26.24
CA MET A 513 -7.35 -11.59 26.08
C MET A 513 -6.87 -10.93 27.37
N GLU A 514 -7.12 -11.56 28.51
CA GLU A 514 -6.94 -10.94 29.83
C GLU A 514 -5.49 -10.49 30.12
N GLY A 515 -4.50 -10.99 29.37
CA GLY A 515 -3.09 -10.58 29.44
C GLY A 515 -2.64 -9.50 28.44
N VAL A 516 -3.40 -9.22 27.36
CA VAL A 516 -2.96 -8.32 26.26
C VAL A 516 -3.48 -6.89 26.40
N LYS A 517 -4.49 -6.66 27.26
CA LYS A 517 -5.09 -5.33 27.48
C LYS A 517 -4.11 -4.28 27.98
N ASN A 518 -3.06 -4.69 28.70
CA ASN A 518 -2.04 -3.78 29.21
C ASN A 518 -0.99 -3.39 28.16
N LEU A 519 -1.02 -3.99 26.96
CA LEU A 519 -0.14 -3.69 25.82
C LEU A 519 -0.76 -2.68 24.85
N VAL A 520 -1.76 -1.90 25.27
CA VAL A 520 -2.27 -0.79 24.45
C VAL A 520 -1.27 0.35 24.50
N PRO A 521 -0.54 0.65 23.41
CA PRO A 521 0.46 1.70 23.43
C PRO A 521 -0.19 3.08 23.57
N LYS A 522 0.48 3.97 24.28
CA LYS A 522 0.12 5.39 24.25
C LYS A 522 0.47 5.93 22.86
N LYS A 523 -0.42 6.76 22.31
CA LYS A 523 -0.17 7.40 21.01
C LYS A 523 0.97 8.41 21.15
N HIS A 524 2.04 8.21 20.39
CA HIS A 524 3.19 9.11 20.33
C HIS A 524 3.39 9.62 18.90
N ASN A 525 3.77 10.89 18.80
CA ASN A 525 4.12 11.48 17.52
C ASN A 525 5.53 11.01 17.13
N LEU A 526 5.63 10.27 16.04
CA LEU A 526 6.91 9.87 15.44
C LEU A 526 7.62 11.06 14.79
N PRO A 527 8.95 11.01 14.59
CA PRO A 527 9.74 12.09 14.00
C PRO A 527 9.11 12.78 12.79
N VAL A 528 8.66 12.01 11.79
CA VAL A 528 8.07 12.56 10.56
C VAL A 528 6.77 13.34 10.84
N THR A 529 6.00 12.95 11.86
CA THR A 529 4.75 13.62 12.25
C THR A 529 5.00 14.89 13.09
N LYS A 530 6.20 15.00 13.68
CA LYS A 530 6.62 16.19 14.45
C LYS A 530 7.19 17.29 13.56
N VAL A 531 7.57 16.97 12.32
CA VAL A 531 8.10 17.94 11.36
C VAL A 531 7.07 19.04 11.13
N ARG A 532 7.34 20.24 11.66
CA ARG A 532 6.48 21.40 11.46
C ARG A 532 6.85 22.07 10.14
N VAL A 533 5.85 22.64 9.47
CA VAL A 533 6.09 23.47 8.25
C VAL A 533 7.08 24.61 8.53
N TRP A 534 7.13 25.11 9.78
CA TRP A 534 8.08 26.13 10.22
C TRP A 534 9.51 25.62 10.41
N ASP A 535 9.71 24.32 10.64
CA ASP A 535 11.06 23.74 10.75
C ASP A 535 11.78 23.81 9.38
N PHE A 536 11.02 23.89 8.28
CA PHE A 536 11.53 24.16 6.94
C PHE A 536 11.65 25.65 6.59
N LEU A 537 11.23 26.59 7.44
CA LEU A 537 11.40 28.02 7.15
C LEU A 537 12.85 28.50 7.38
N ASN A 538 13.62 27.80 8.23
CA ASN A 538 15.08 27.99 8.30
C ASN A 538 15.83 27.33 7.12
N PHE A 539 15.12 26.57 6.27
CA PHE A 539 15.67 25.89 5.11
C PHE A 539 14.92 26.32 3.84
N CYS A 540 15.17 27.57 3.44
CA CYS A 540 14.65 28.31 2.27
C CYS A 540 13.52 27.67 1.44
N THR A 541 12.39 28.38 1.44
CA THR A 541 11.45 28.50 0.33
C THR A 541 12.17 28.54 -1.02
N VAL A 542 11.99 27.51 -1.85
CA VAL A 542 12.17 27.65 -3.31
C VAL A 542 11.17 28.72 -3.74
N ARG A 543 11.66 29.93 -4.03
CA ARG A 543 10.81 31.04 -4.46
C ARG A 543 10.15 30.64 -5.77
N THR A 544 8.85 30.35 -5.72
CA THR A 544 8.00 30.32 -6.91
C THR A 544 8.05 31.70 -7.54
N GLY A 545 8.77 31.83 -8.65
CA GLY A 545 9.01 33.08 -9.37
C GLY A 545 7.78 33.59 -10.14
N PHE A 546 6.65 33.78 -9.46
CA PHE A 546 5.61 34.69 -9.93
C PHE A 546 5.83 36.03 -9.25
N SER A 547 6.79 36.81 -9.77
CA SER A 547 6.85 38.24 -9.53
C SER A 547 5.83 38.88 -10.48
N THR A 548 4.72 39.35 -9.92
CA THR A 548 3.86 40.32 -10.59
C THR A 548 4.60 41.66 -10.59
N GLU A 549 5.32 41.95 -11.67
CA GLU A 549 5.77 43.30 -12.02
C GLU A 549 5.03 43.78 -13.27
N LYS A 550 3.84 44.34 -13.03
CA LYS A 550 3.34 45.65 -13.47
C LYS A 550 1.82 45.67 -13.53
#